data_AF-A0A497JFM5-F1
#
_entry.id   AF-A0A497JFM5-F1
#
_cell.length_a   1.000
_cell.length_b   1.000
_cell.length_c   1.000
_cell.angle_alpha   90.00
_cell.angle_beta   90.00
_cell.angle_gamma   90.00
#
_symmetry.space_group_name_H-M   'P 1'
#
loop_
_entity.id
_entity.type
_entity.pdbx_description
1 polymer ?
#
loop_
_entity_poly.entity_id
_entity_poly.type
_entity_poly.pdbx_seq_one_letter_code
_entity_poly.pdbx_strand_id
1 'polypeptide(L)'
;MRYLEIEKNRVEEKAEKTCNELLKHKDRYESKINEIVSKTDKKLDSIRKKVVEEFKEVFDGYELKNEKGETIDFERIIDNLIGDQNYLLKLKITHKGLLGKRRSDVLVRTVFLEYKTKEILNELNPILEEEKREIAKYDDELSLIKELEIKCKTLEEKKEKLSNEVEKIKKELNKFKEEENKLSEKYEVYNGLLKLREEYLSFLNATKEKRKELSLFLEKEFGEYVPIEEDVEKRELREEIRKLRKNNDFLSRELQKFKDENEKLKVELKELNKAKEQLSLQLNEAKDKISYLENEVRERNNRISDLENEIENLNRRLSDEKNKFEETKKRLTSEIDGAKNRIKELEDVVEKKDDRIINLEKEIENLNKRLSNVTAEKEDAFVQIKTLTEEKIKLEKRLNLEIKELKESNAEKEERIKELSETEKKLTSELERAKEEIKEKDRKIDELENEIKEINKVKNELEIKVKELKKIEKEYEKLKLELKRAERRIQTLESKTKTKTRKKKSKKVKLYEDKEELEFVEKKLEKLRKRRA
;
A
#
# COMPACT_ATOMS: atom_id res chain seq x y z
N MET A 1 37.73 -38.69 52.42
CA MET A 1 36.78 -37.99 53.32
C MET A 1 36.82 -36.48 53.14
N ARG A 2 37.80 -35.73 53.68
CA ARG A 2 37.84 -34.24 53.66
C ARG A 2 37.52 -33.59 52.31
N TYR A 3 38.02 -34.13 51.19
CA TYR A 3 37.69 -33.66 49.84
C TYR A 3 36.19 -33.76 49.50
N LEU A 4 35.55 -34.90 49.82
CA LEU A 4 34.12 -35.13 49.56
C LEU A 4 33.25 -34.27 50.47
N GLU A 5 33.69 -33.97 51.70
CA GLU A 5 32.98 -33.02 52.58
C GLU A 5 33.03 -31.58 52.03
N ILE A 6 34.18 -31.16 51.47
CA ILE A 6 34.31 -29.85 50.81
C ILE A 6 33.41 -29.77 49.57
N GLU A 7 33.45 -30.77 48.68
CA GLU A 7 32.61 -30.78 47.47
C GLU A 7 31.12 -30.97 47.81
N LYS A 8 30.76 -31.72 48.86
CA LYS A 8 29.39 -31.77 49.40
C LYS A 8 28.93 -30.38 49.80
N ASN A 9 29.63 -29.71 50.71
CA ASN A 9 29.24 -28.38 51.21
C ASN A 9 29.11 -27.37 50.05
N ARG A 10 30.01 -27.43 49.07
CA ARG A 10 29.98 -26.58 47.86
C ARG A 10 28.77 -26.87 46.95
N VAL A 11 28.34 -28.13 46.85
CA VAL A 11 27.12 -28.49 46.12
C VAL A 11 25.88 -28.10 46.91
N GLU A 12 25.91 -28.21 48.24
CA GLU A 12 24.83 -27.76 49.14
C GLU A 12 24.58 -26.25 49.03
N GLU A 13 25.62 -25.42 49.14
CA GLU A 13 25.54 -23.96 48.98
C GLU A 13 25.00 -23.56 47.60
N LYS A 14 25.43 -24.26 46.55
CA LYS A 14 24.92 -24.05 45.18
C LYS A 14 23.46 -24.46 45.04
N ALA A 15 23.07 -25.61 45.57
CA ALA A 15 21.69 -26.09 45.56
C ALA A 15 20.78 -25.08 46.26
N GLU A 16 21.13 -24.70 47.51
CA GLU A 16 20.39 -23.73 48.30
C GLU A 16 20.23 -22.40 47.56
N LYS A 17 21.31 -21.85 46.98
CA LYS A 17 21.24 -20.61 46.20
C LYS A 17 20.31 -20.75 44.99
N THR A 18 20.48 -21.79 44.16
CA THR A 18 19.69 -22.00 42.94
C THR A 18 18.22 -22.28 43.22
N CYS A 19 17.91 -23.07 44.25
CA CYS A 19 16.54 -23.37 44.65
C CYS A 19 15.84 -22.17 45.33
N ASN A 20 16.59 -21.32 46.07
CA ASN A 20 16.06 -20.06 46.59
C ASN A 20 15.85 -19.00 45.50
N GLU A 21 16.67 -18.99 44.45
CA GLU A 21 16.45 -18.16 43.25
C GLU A 21 15.19 -18.64 42.50
N LEU A 22 15.06 -19.95 42.27
CA LEU A 22 13.87 -20.58 41.70
C LEU A 22 12.58 -20.16 42.43
N LEU A 23 12.55 -20.31 43.76
CA LEU A 23 11.38 -19.97 44.57
C LEU A 23 10.97 -18.50 44.39
N LYS A 24 11.93 -17.56 44.43
CA LYS A 24 11.67 -16.13 44.22
C LYS A 24 11.12 -15.81 42.83
N HIS A 25 11.59 -16.48 41.77
CA HIS A 25 11.04 -16.30 40.43
C HIS A 25 9.63 -16.88 40.33
N LYS A 26 9.40 -18.08 40.89
CA LYS A 26 8.08 -18.71 40.94
C LYS A 26 7.04 -17.89 41.69
N ASP A 27 7.34 -17.44 42.91
CA ASP A 27 6.45 -16.61 43.73
C ASP A 27 6.05 -15.31 43.00
N ARG A 28 7.02 -14.66 42.33
CA ARG A 28 6.76 -13.43 41.55
C ARG A 28 5.92 -13.72 40.30
N TYR A 29 6.23 -14.78 39.57
CA TYR A 29 5.47 -15.20 38.39
C TYR A 29 4.01 -15.51 38.78
N GLU A 30 3.78 -16.38 39.76
CA GLU A 30 2.44 -16.73 40.25
C GLU A 30 1.69 -15.48 40.75
N SER A 31 2.34 -14.60 41.52
CA SER A 31 1.75 -13.34 41.95
C SER A 31 1.32 -12.44 40.77
N LYS A 32 2.10 -12.38 39.69
CA LYS A 32 1.80 -11.54 38.52
C LYS A 32 0.74 -12.13 37.62
N ILE A 33 0.75 -13.45 37.38
CA ILE A 33 -0.34 -14.13 36.65
C ILE A 33 -1.66 -13.96 37.42
N ASN A 34 -1.67 -14.16 38.74
CA ASN A 34 -2.87 -13.95 39.57
C ASN A 34 -3.35 -12.48 39.55
N GLU A 35 -2.44 -11.50 39.48
CA GLU A 35 -2.81 -10.08 39.33
C GLU A 35 -3.48 -9.80 37.98
N ILE A 36 -3.01 -10.42 36.90
CA ILE A 36 -3.59 -10.31 35.55
C ILE A 36 -4.98 -10.97 35.52
N VAL A 37 -5.07 -12.24 35.91
CA VAL A 37 -6.33 -13.00 35.94
C VAL A 37 -7.39 -12.30 36.79
N SER A 38 -7.02 -11.75 37.96
CA SER A 38 -7.95 -10.97 38.79
C SER A 38 -8.44 -9.67 38.14
N LYS A 39 -7.64 -9.03 37.28
CA LYS A 39 -8.08 -7.86 36.49
C LYS A 39 -9.00 -8.27 35.36
N THR A 40 -8.71 -9.38 34.66
CA THR A 40 -9.60 -9.96 33.64
C THR A 40 -10.96 -10.28 34.24
N ASP A 41 -10.98 -11.04 35.33
CA ASP A 41 -12.21 -11.50 35.98
C ASP A 41 -13.11 -10.32 36.42
N LYS A 42 -12.51 -9.24 36.94
CA LYS A 42 -13.23 -7.99 37.25
C LYS A 42 -13.82 -7.29 36.02
N LYS A 43 -13.19 -7.36 34.85
CA LYS A 43 -13.77 -6.83 33.59
C LYS A 43 -14.91 -7.73 33.08
N LEU A 44 -14.79 -9.03 33.26
CA LEU A 44 -15.83 -10.00 32.90
C LEU A 44 -17.08 -9.89 33.79
N ASP A 45 -16.91 -9.45 35.03
CA ASP A 45 -17.98 -9.38 36.04
C ASP A 45 -19.16 -8.47 35.65
N SER A 46 -18.91 -7.37 34.92
CA SER A 46 -19.98 -6.53 34.35
C SER A 46 -20.72 -7.21 33.19
N ILE A 47 -20.01 -8.01 32.38
CA ILE A 47 -20.61 -8.77 31.27
C ILE A 47 -21.47 -9.91 31.83
N ARG A 48 -20.98 -10.63 32.86
CA ARG A 48 -21.76 -11.66 33.59
C ARG A 48 -23.10 -11.09 34.05
N LYS A 49 -23.10 -9.95 34.75
CA LYS A 49 -24.32 -9.31 35.27
C LYS A 49 -25.30 -8.92 34.16
N LYS A 50 -24.83 -8.22 33.11
CA LYS A 50 -25.64 -7.86 31.93
C LYS A 50 -26.31 -9.10 31.30
N VAL A 51 -25.52 -10.14 31.02
CA VAL A 51 -26.00 -11.38 30.39
C VAL A 51 -27.01 -12.11 31.28
N VAL A 52 -26.76 -12.18 32.57
CA VAL A 52 -27.66 -12.82 33.53
C VAL A 52 -29.01 -12.10 33.61
N GLU A 53 -29.03 -10.76 33.63
CA GLU A 53 -30.26 -9.96 33.65
C GLU A 53 -31.06 -10.14 32.35
N GLU A 54 -30.41 -9.97 31.20
CA GLU A 54 -31.04 -10.16 29.87
C GLU A 54 -31.60 -11.58 29.70
N PHE A 55 -30.87 -12.61 30.14
CA PHE A 55 -31.33 -13.99 30.03
C PHE A 55 -32.47 -14.30 31.03
N LYS A 56 -32.47 -13.72 32.23
CA LYS A 56 -33.59 -13.86 33.19
C LYS A 56 -34.89 -13.30 32.61
N GLU A 57 -34.83 -12.14 31.93
CA GLU A 57 -36.00 -11.55 31.25
C GLU A 57 -36.46 -12.38 30.05
N VAL A 58 -35.56 -12.71 29.13
CA VAL A 58 -35.92 -13.41 27.88
C VAL A 58 -36.37 -14.85 28.12
N PHE A 59 -35.80 -15.55 29.10
CA PHE A 59 -36.13 -16.93 29.43
C PHE A 59 -37.11 -17.10 30.60
N ASP A 60 -37.83 -16.06 31.01
CA ASP A 60 -38.92 -16.24 31.98
C ASP A 60 -39.97 -17.24 31.46
N GLY A 61 -40.42 -18.15 32.33
CA GLY A 61 -41.24 -19.32 31.99
C GLY A 61 -40.51 -20.47 31.28
N TYR A 62 -39.22 -20.33 30.94
CA TYR A 62 -38.42 -21.34 30.24
C TYR A 62 -37.17 -21.78 31.03
N GLU A 63 -36.55 -22.86 30.56
CA GLU A 63 -35.28 -23.43 31.03
C GLU A 63 -34.38 -23.66 29.81
N LEU A 64 -33.09 -23.35 29.96
CA LEU A 64 -32.04 -23.82 29.05
C LEU A 64 -31.45 -25.12 29.61
N LYS A 65 -31.30 -26.13 28.76
CA LYS A 65 -30.73 -27.43 29.13
C LYS A 65 -29.54 -27.79 28.24
N ASN A 66 -28.50 -28.37 28.84
CA ASN A 66 -27.39 -28.92 28.05
C ASN A 66 -27.81 -30.22 27.32
N GLU A 67 -26.86 -30.79 26.59
CA GLU A 67 -27.03 -32.05 25.87
C GLU A 67 -27.46 -33.22 26.78
N LYS A 68 -27.03 -33.22 28.05
CA LYS A 68 -27.39 -34.21 29.09
C LYS A 68 -28.78 -33.99 29.70
N GLY A 69 -29.46 -32.87 29.40
CA GLY A 69 -30.76 -32.53 29.95
C GLY A 69 -30.72 -31.84 31.32
N GLU A 70 -29.55 -31.41 31.78
CA GLU A 70 -29.36 -30.65 33.03
C GLU A 70 -29.69 -29.18 32.78
N THR A 71 -30.44 -28.54 33.69
CA THR A 71 -30.78 -27.10 33.60
C THR A 71 -29.55 -26.25 33.84
N ILE A 72 -29.34 -25.24 32.99
CA ILE A 72 -28.19 -24.34 33.04
C ILE A 72 -28.44 -23.18 34.02
N ASP A 73 -27.46 -22.93 34.88
CA ASP A 73 -27.34 -21.70 35.65
C ASP A 73 -26.79 -20.59 34.77
N PHE A 74 -27.50 -19.45 34.71
CA PHE A 74 -27.13 -18.33 33.84
C PHE A 74 -25.85 -17.63 34.32
N GLU A 75 -25.52 -17.68 35.61
CA GLU A 75 -24.28 -17.13 36.16
C GLU A 75 -23.04 -17.76 35.49
N ARG A 76 -23.17 -19.02 35.02
CA ARG A 76 -22.10 -19.79 34.37
C ARG A 76 -22.02 -19.62 32.85
N ILE A 77 -22.89 -18.82 32.22
CA ILE A 77 -22.92 -18.69 30.75
C ILE A 77 -21.59 -18.15 30.21
N ILE A 78 -21.01 -17.15 30.87
CA ILE A 78 -19.72 -16.56 30.45
C ILE A 78 -18.60 -17.59 30.57
N ASP A 79 -18.45 -18.26 31.71
CA ASP A 79 -17.38 -19.23 31.92
C ASP A 79 -17.47 -20.41 30.93
N ASN A 80 -18.69 -20.85 30.60
CA ASN A 80 -18.92 -21.87 29.58
C ASN A 80 -18.62 -21.36 28.15
N LEU A 81 -18.91 -20.09 27.83
CA LEU A 81 -18.56 -19.48 26.53
C LEU A 81 -17.05 -19.25 26.36
N ILE A 82 -16.32 -19.01 27.45
CA ILE A 82 -14.85 -18.95 27.46
C ILE A 82 -14.26 -20.31 27.08
N GLY A 83 -14.83 -21.41 27.61
CA GLY A 83 -14.41 -22.78 27.29
C GLY A 83 -14.87 -23.30 25.92
N ASP A 84 -16.07 -22.89 25.48
CA ASP A 84 -16.67 -23.29 24.20
C ASP A 84 -17.50 -22.13 23.62
N GLN A 85 -16.96 -21.45 22.61
CA GLN A 85 -17.62 -20.32 21.95
C GLN A 85 -18.97 -20.67 21.30
N ASN A 86 -19.28 -21.96 21.09
CA ASN A 86 -20.56 -22.43 20.57
C ASN A 86 -21.52 -22.93 21.66
N TYR A 87 -21.18 -22.78 22.94
CA TYR A 87 -21.92 -23.36 24.06
C TYR A 87 -23.42 -23.07 24.03
N LEU A 88 -23.80 -21.81 23.87
CA LEU A 88 -25.21 -21.38 23.83
C LEU A 88 -26.00 -22.00 22.67
N LEU A 89 -25.36 -22.27 21.53
CA LEU A 89 -25.99 -22.88 20.35
C LEU A 89 -26.33 -24.35 20.55
N LYS A 90 -25.72 -25.01 21.54
CA LYS A 90 -25.96 -26.42 21.90
C LYS A 90 -27.10 -26.58 22.92
N LEU A 91 -27.64 -25.49 23.45
CA LEU A 91 -28.65 -25.52 24.51
C LEU A 91 -30.06 -25.80 23.97
N LYS A 92 -30.79 -26.66 24.67
CA LYS A 92 -32.18 -27.02 24.38
C LYS A 92 -33.13 -26.17 25.24
N ILE A 93 -34.12 -25.56 24.60
CA ILE A 93 -35.11 -24.71 25.28
C ILE A 93 -36.32 -25.54 25.72
N THR A 94 -36.58 -25.57 27.02
CA THR A 94 -37.75 -26.22 27.65
C THR A 94 -38.66 -25.21 28.35
N HIS A 95 -39.95 -25.51 28.46
CA HIS A 95 -40.95 -24.63 29.11
C HIS A 95 -41.31 -25.22 30.47
N LYS A 96 -41.49 -24.38 31.50
CA LYS A 96 -41.70 -24.80 32.89
C LYS A 96 -43.13 -25.26 33.20
N GLY A 97 -44.12 -24.84 32.40
CA GLY A 97 -45.54 -25.09 32.65
C GLY A 97 -46.18 -26.21 31.81
N LEU A 98 -47.33 -26.71 32.29
CA LEU A 98 -48.16 -27.78 31.68
C LEU A 98 -48.84 -27.38 30.35
N LEU A 99 -49.04 -26.09 30.09
CA LEU A 99 -49.56 -25.59 28.82
C LEU A 99 -48.43 -25.59 27.76
N GLY A 100 -48.69 -26.24 26.62
CA GLY A 100 -47.65 -26.61 25.66
C GLY A 100 -46.92 -25.44 24.99
N LYS A 101 -45.65 -25.68 24.63
CA LYS A 101 -44.78 -24.74 23.91
C LYS A 101 -45.44 -24.27 22.60
N ARG A 102 -45.61 -22.95 22.42
CA ARG A 102 -45.80 -22.38 21.08
C ARG A 102 -44.48 -22.45 20.32
N ARG A 103 -44.51 -22.90 19.05
CA ARG A 103 -43.30 -23.04 18.22
C ARG A 103 -42.63 -21.69 17.94
N SER A 104 -43.41 -20.62 17.81
CA SER A 104 -42.94 -19.23 17.70
C SER A 104 -42.00 -18.83 18.83
N ASP A 105 -42.38 -19.15 20.06
CA ASP A 105 -41.75 -18.62 21.27
C ASP A 105 -40.43 -19.34 21.59
N VAL A 106 -40.27 -20.55 21.05
CA VAL A 106 -39.00 -21.28 21.02
C VAL A 106 -38.10 -20.71 19.93
N LEU A 107 -38.62 -20.48 18.72
CA LEU A 107 -37.85 -19.96 17.59
C LEU A 107 -37.24 -18.57 17.89
N VAL A 108 -38.03 -17.66 18.48
CA VAL A 108 -37.53 -16.33 18.90
C VAL A 108 -36.38 -16.46 19.90
N ARG A 109 -36.46 -17.40 20.84
CA ARG A 109 -35.40 -17.66 21.83
C ARG A 109 -34.18 -18.35 21.22
N THR A 110 -34.33 -19.22 20.23
CA THR A 110 -33.19 -19.76 19.47
C THR A 110 -32.45 -18.64 18.74
N VAL A 111 -33.17 -17.76 18.03
CA VAL A 111 -32.57 -16.60 17.33
C VAL A 111 -31.90 -15.63 18.32
N PHE A 112 -32.48 -15.44 19.52
CA PHE A 112 -31.85 -14.67 20.59
C PHE A 112 -30.52 -15.29 21.04
N LEU A 113 -30.44 -16.61 21.24
CA LEU A 113 -29.18 -17.30 21.57
C LEU A 113 -28.14 -17.11 20.46
N GLU A 114 -28.51 -17.26 19.18
CA GLU A 114 -27.62 -17.05 18.04
C GLU A 114 -27.07 -15.61 17.97
N TYR A 115 -27.93 -14.62 18.21
CA TYR A 115 -27.54 -13.21 18.25
C TYR A 115 -26.64 -12.90 19.45
N LYS A 116 -27.09 -13.25 20.66
CA LYS A 116 -26.35 -12.97 21.90
C LYS A 116 -25.02 -13.71 21.99
N THR A 117 -24.90 -14.90 21.42
CA THR A 117 -23.59 -15.59 21.31
C THR A 117 -22.58 -14.68 20.61
N LYS A 118 -22.95 -14.04 19.49
CA LYS A 118 -22.07 -13.13 18.75
C LYS A 118 -21.81 -11.82 19.49
N GLU A 119 -22.83 -11.21 20.09
CA GLU A 119 -22.68 -9.99 20.89
C GLU A 119 -21.72 -10.21 22.08
N ILE A 120 -21.96 -11.25 22.87
CA ILE A 120 -21.16 -11.60 24.04
C ILE A 120 -19.72 -11.92 23.61
N LEU A 121 -19.49 -12.69 22.54
CA LEU A 121 -18.13 -12.99 22.06
C LEU A 121 -17.38 -11.74 21.57
N ASN A 122 -18.07 -10.75 21.01
CA ASN A 122 -17.45 -9.47 20.62
C ASN A 122 -16.99 -8.66 21.84
N GLU A 123 -17.67 -8.77 22.99
CA GLU A 123 -17.25 -8.15 24.25
C GLU A 123 -16.17 -8.99 24.98
N LEU A 124 -16.29 -10.32 24.98
CA LEU A 124 -15.36 -11.23 25.67
C LEU A 124 -13.99 -11.34 25.00
N ASN A 125 -13.95 -11.56 23.68
CA ASN A 125 -12.70 -11.89 22.98
C ASN A 125 -11.61 -10.83 23.16
N PRO A 126 -11.87 -9.51 23.08
CA PRO A 126 -10.86 -8.49 23.34
C PRO A 126 -10.25 -8.57 24.75
N ILE A 127 -11.06 -8.89 25.76
CA ILE A 127 -10.62 -9.00 27.17
C ILE A 127 -9.72 -10.23 27.36
N LEU A 128 -10.10 -11.37 26.77
CA LEU A 128 -9.33 -12.62 26.83
C LEU A 128 -8.03 -12.53 26.01
N GLU A 129 -8.03 -11.82 24.89
CA GLU A 129 -6.81 -11.57 24.10
C GLU A 129 -5.88 -10.56 24.78
N GLU A 130 -6.40 -9.58 25.52
CA GLU A 130 -5.59 -8.71 26.39
C GLU A 130 -4.93 -9.53 27.51
N GLU A 131 -5.68 -10.40 28.18
CA GLU A 131 -5.15 -11.33 29.20
C GLU A 131 -4.00 -12.20 28.65
N LYS A 132 -4.22 -12.88 27.52
CA LYS A 132 -3.17 -13.70 26.87
C LYS A 132 -1.92 -12.88 26.57
N ARG A 133 -2.08 -11.65 26.07
CA ARG A 133 -0.96 -10.74 25.76
C ARG A 133 -0.21 -10.27 27.01
N GLU A 134 -0.90 -10.02 28.11
CA GLU A 134 -0.26 -9.66 29.38
C GLU A 134 0.47 -10.86 30.01
N ILE A 135 -0.11 -12.07 29.92
CA ILE A 135 0.54 -13.31 30.38
C ILE A 135 1.81 -13.61 29.58
N ALA A 136 1.75 -13.49 28.25
CA ALA A 136 2.89 -13.77 27.35
C ALA A 136 4.13 -12.90 27.63
N LYS A 137 3.98 -11.74 28.27
CA LYS A 137 5.13 -10.91 28.73
C LYS A 137 6.01 -11.61 29.76
N TYR A 138 5.56 -12.71 30.35
CA TYR A 138 6.27 -13.50 31.35
C TYR A 138 6.75 -14.86 30.81
N ASP A 139 6.68 -15.11 29.50
CA ASP A 139 7.16 -16.36 28.89
C ASP A 139 8.67 -16.58 29.09
N ASP A 140 9.47 -15.50 29.10
CA ASP A 140 10.90 -15.54 29.42
C ASP A 140 11.15 -15.91 30.90
N GLU A 141 10.37 -15.34 31.83
CA GLU A 141 10.41 -15.66 33.27
C GLU A 141 10.00 -17.13 33.51
N LEU A 142 8.96 -17.62 32.81
CA LEU A 142 8.53 -19.01 32.85
C LEU A 142 9.61 -19.97 32.29
N SER A 143 10.34 -19.54 31.27
CA SER A 143 11.46 -20.30 30.70
C SER A 143 12.65 -20.35 31.66
N LEU A 144 12.98 -19.24 32.31
CA LEU A 144 13.98 -19.17 33.37
C LEU A 144 13.60 -20.05 34.58
N ILE A 145 12.33 -20.06 35.00
CA ILE A 145 11.82 -20.94 36.06
C ILE A 145 12.08 -22.41 35.69
N LYS A 146 11.73 -22.86 34.48
CA LYS A 146 11.98 -24.24 34.02
C LYS A 146 13.47 -24.60 34.01
N GLU A 147 14.35 -23.69 33.60
CA GLU A 147 15.79 -23.90 33.69
C GLU A 147 16.26 -24.03 35.15
N LEU A 148 15.76 -23.19 36.05
CA LEU A 148 16.11 -23.21 37.47
C LEU A 148 15.55 -24.46 38.17
N GLU A 149 14.37 -24.96 37.80
CA GLU A 149 13.82 -26.25 38.28
C GLU A 149 14.76 -27.41 37.94
N ILE A 150 15.22 -27.49 36.68
CA ILE A 150 16.17 -28.53 36.23
C ILE A 150 17.50 -28.41 36.98
N LYS A 151 18.04 -27.19 37.12
CA LYS A 151 19.33 -26.94 37.81
C LYS A 151 19.24 -27.27 39.30
N CYS A 152 18.18 -26.82 39.98
CA CYS A 152 17.89 -27.11 41.39
C CYS A 152 17.82 -28.62 41.63
N LYS A 153 16.96 -29.34 40.88
CA LYS A 153 16.82 -30.79 40.99
C LYS A 153 18.15 -31.53 40.76
N THR A 154 18.91 -31.16 39.73
CA THR A 154 20.22 -31.78 39.45
C THR A 154 21.22 -31.57 40.59
N LEU A 155 21.20 -30.40 41.23
CA LEU A 155 22.06 -30.10 42.37
C LEU A 155 21.62 -30.84 43.65
N GLU A 156 20.32 -30.99 43.88
CA GLU A 156 19.79 -31.81 44.99
C GLU A 156 20.14 -33.30 44.83
N GLU A 157 19.96 -33.87 43.64
CA GLU A 157 20.39 -35.25 43.36
C GLU A 157 21.90 -35.45 43.57
N LYS A 158 22.72 -34.45 43.20
CA LYS A 158 24.18 -34.50 43.44
C LYS A 158 24.52 -34.37 44.93
N LYS A 159 23.82 -33.50 45.67
CA LYS A 159 23.93 -33.33 47.12
C LYS A 159 23.63 -34.64 47.85
N GLU A 160 22.53 -35.31 47.49
CA GLU A 160 22.13 -36.57 48.10
C GLU A 160 23.19 -37.67 47.87
N LYS A 161 23.64 -37.86 46.62
CA LYS A 161 24.70 -38.81 46.27
C LYS A 161 25.98 -38.59 47.09
N LEU A 162 26.46 -37.34 47.15
CA LEU A 162 27.64 -36.98 47.96
C LEU A 162 27.42 -37.18 49.46
N SER A 163 26.21 -36.93 49.98
CA SER A 163 25.88 -37.19 51.37
C SER A 163 25.97 -38.68 51.72
N ASN A 164 25.40 -39.53 50.85
CA ASN A 164 25.42 -40.98 51.01
C ASN A 164 26.85 -41.55 50.93
N GLU A 165 27.69 -41.04 50.02
CA GLU A 165 29.12 -41.41 49.95
C GLU A 165 29.91 -41.00 51.20
N VAL A 166 29.71 -39.76 51.69
CA VAL A 166 30.36 -39.28 52.92
C VAL A 166 29.95 -40.13 54.12
N GLU A 167 28.67 -40.51 54.23
CA GLU A 167 28.20 -41.36 55.32
C GLU A 167 28.77 -42.79 55.25
N LYS A 168 28.82 -43.37 54.05
CA LYS A 168 29.44 -44.69 53.83
C LYS A 168 30.92 -44.70 54.25
N ILE A 169 31.69 -43.71 53.80
CA ILE A 169 33.12 -43.60 54.14
C ILE A 169 33.33 -43.30 55.63
N LYS A 170 32.39 -42.59 56.30
CA LYS A 170 32.42 -42.42 57.75
C LYS A 170 32.20 -43.73 58.51
N LYS A 171 31.27 -44.58 58.04
CA LYS A 171 31.06 -45.93 58.60
C LYS A 171 32.29 -46.83 58.42
N GLU A 172 32.94 -46.79 57.25
CA GLU A 172 34.17 -47.53 56.99
C GLU A 172 35.36 -47.01 57.84
N LEU A 173 35.56 -45.69 57.94
CA LEU A 173 36.63 -45.12 58.77
C LEU A 173 36.47 -45.48 60.25
N ASN A 174 35.25 -45.52 60.78
CA ASN A 174 35.01 -45.92 62.17
C ASN A 174 35.38 -47.40 62.41
N LYS A 175 35.05 -48.31 61.48
CA LYS A 175 35.50 -49.71 61.56
C LYS A 175 37.02 -49.83 61.58
N PHE A 176 37.72 -49.12 60.69
CA PHE A 176 39.19 -49.13 60.68
C PHE A 176 39.79 -48.62 62.00
N LYS A 177 39.20 -47.59 62.63
CA LYS A 177 39.62 -47.12 63.96
C LYS A 177 39.37 -48.13 65.07
N GLU A 178 38.25 -48.85 65.03
CA GLU A 178 37.99 -49.94 65.98
C GLU A 178 38.98 -51.10 65.82
N GLU A 179 39.39 -51.41 64.59
CA GLU A 179 40.42 -52.41 64.29
C GLU A 179 41.82 -51.94 64.70
N GLU A 180 42.17 -50.69 64.44
CA GLU A 180 43.42 -50.04 64.86
C GLU A 180 43.58 -50.08 66.38
N ASN A 181 42.54 -49.71 67.13
CA ASN A 181 42.53 -49.77 68.60
C ASN A 181 42.76 -51.20 69.11
N LYS A 182 42.03 -52.19 68.59
CA LYS A 182 42.21 -53.61 68.95
C LYS A 182 43.63 -54.11 68.65
N LEU A 183 44.23 -53.65 67.56
CA LEU A 183 45.59 -54.02 67.19
C LEU A 183 46.64 -53.33 68.08
N SER A 184 46.41 -52.08 68.48
CA SER A 184 47.22 -51.34 69.44
C SER A 184 47.20 -51.97 70.83
N GLU A 185 46.02 -52.31 71.37
CA GLU A 185 45.89 -53.07 72.63
C GLU A 185 46.67 -54.39 72.59
N LYS A 186 46.57 -55.12 71.48
CA LYS A 186 47.31 -56.38 71.28
C LYS A 186 48.82 -56.16 71.22
N TYR A 187 49.28 -55.06 70.61
CA TYR A 187 50.69 -54.69 70.54
C TYR A 187 51.27 -54.38 71.92
N GLU A 188 50.56 -53.61 72.74
CA GLU A 188 50.97 -53.32 74.13
C GLU A 188 51.10 -54.59 74.97
N VAL A 189 50.16 -55.54 74.84
CA VAL A 189 50.25 -56.86 75.51
C VAL A 189 51.50 -57.64 75.06
N TYR A 190 51.81 -57.66 73.76
CA TYR A 190 53.02 -58.31 73.26
C TYR A 190 54.31 -57.63 73.74
N ASN A 191 54.33 -56.30 73.81
CA ASN A 191 55.46 -55.52 74.31
C ASN A 191 55.73 -55.83 75.80
N GLY A 192 54.68 -55.90 76.62
CA GLY A 192 54.76 -56.33 78.01
C GLY A 192 55.28 -57.77 78.17
N LEU A 193 54.83 -58.71 77.34
CA LEU A 193 55.33 -60.08 77.33
C LEU A 193 56.80 -60.18 76.91
N LEU A 194 57.25 -59.34 75.96
CA LEU A 194 58.64 -59.28 75.53
C LEU A 194 59.55 -58.84 76.69
N LYS A 195 59.17 -57.76 77.38
CA LYS A 195 59.89 -57.25 78.56
C LYS A 195 59.98 -58.29 79.68
N LEU A 196 58.88 -58.97 79.99
CA LEU A 196 58.86 -60.04 81.01
C LEU A 196 59.81 -61.20 80.63
N ARG A 197 59.91 -61.54 79.34
CA ARG A 197 60.84 -62.55 78.84
C ARG A 197 62.30 -62.12 79.01
N GLU A 198 62.62 -60.86 78.75
CA GLU A 198 63.98 -60.31 78.93
C GLU A 198 64.39 -60.33 80.42
N GLU A 199 63.50 -59.91 81.31
CA GLU A 199 63.69 -59.99 82.77
C GLU A 199 63.92 -61.43 83.25
N TYR A 200 63.10 -62.38 82.77
CA TYR A 200 63.23 -63.81 83.12
C TYR A 200 64.53 -64.45 82.60
N LEU A 201 64.96 -64.12 81.38
CA LEU A 201 66.23 -64.58 80.82
C LEU A 201 67.45 -64.03 81.60
N SER A 202 67.38 -62.78 82.05
CA SER A 202 68.39 -62.18 82.93
C SER A 202 68.53 -62.97 84.25
N PHE A 203 67.39 -63.28 84.90
CA PHE A 203 67.37 -64.09 86.13
C PHE A 203 67.91 -65.52 85.92
N LEU A 204 67.54 -66.19 84.83
CA LEU A 204 68.04 -67.53 84.52
C LEU A 204 69.56 -67.55 84.31
N ASN A 205 70.11 -66.53 83.65
CA ASN A 205 71.56 -66.39 83.48
C ASN A 205 72.28 -66.13 84.81
N ALA A 206 71.75 -65.24 85.66
CA ALA A 206 72.31 -64.95 86.99
C ALA A 206 72.33 -66.17 87.94
N THR A 207 71.44 -67.15 87.73
CA THR A 207 71.34 -68.38 88.55
C THR A 207 72.06 -69.59 87.96
N LYS A 208 72.78 -69.42 86.85
CA LYS A 208 73.43 -70.54 86.13
C LYS A 208 74.61 -71.14 86.90
N GLU A 209 75.54 -70.31 87.39
CA GLU A 209 76.73 -70.79 88.10
C GLU A 209 76.38 -71.42 89.45
N LYS A 210 75.45 -70.84 90.23
CA LYS A 210 75.00 -71.43 91.51
C LYS A 210 74.38 -72.82 91.36
N ARG A 211 73.69 -73.09 90.24
CA ARG A 211 73.15 -74.43 89.94
C ARG A 211 74.26 -75.45 89.63
N LYS A 212 75.32 -75.00 88.96
CA LYS A 212 76.50 -75.82 88.65
C LYS A 212 77.29 -76.20 89.91
N GLU A 213 77.44 -75.27 90.86
CA GLU A 213 78.04 -75.53 92.17
C GLU A 213 77.25 -76.59 92.96
N LEU A 214 75.92 -76.48 92.99
CA LEU A 214 75.05 -77.44 93.70
C LEU A 214 75.13 -78.87 93.13
N SER A 215 75.17 -79.02 91.80
CA SER A 215 75.35 -80.35 91.18
C SER A 215 76.68 -81.00 91.58
N LEU A 216 77.78 -80.24 91.52
CA LEU A 216 79.12 -80.73 91.88
C LEU A 216 79.22 -81.13 93.37
N PHE A 217 78.48 -80.46 94.25
CA PHE A 217 78.41 -80.82 95.66
C PHE A 217 77.70 -82.16 95.89
N LEU A 218 76.53 -82.37 95.26
CA LEU A 218 75.74 -83.58 95.44
C LEU A 218 76.43 -84.84 94.90
N GLU A 219 77.17 -84.69 93.79
CA GLU A 219 77.93 -85.77 93.15
C GLU A 219 79.14 -86.23 94.00
N LYS A 220 79.65 -85.35 94.87
CA LYS A 220 80.80 -85.62 95.76
C LYS A 220 80.44 -86.40 97.03
N GLU A 221 79.26 -86.18 97.62
CA GLU A 221 78.98 -86.58 99.01
C GLU A 221 78.27 -87.96 99.16
N PHE A 222 77.75 -88.56 98.09
CA PHE A 222 76.87 -89.74 98.18
C PHE A 222 77.25 -90.94 97.28
N GLY A 223 78.46 -90.95 96.70
CA GLY A 223 78.84 -91.93 95.66
C GLY A 223 79.09 -93.38 96.12
N GLU A 224 79.49 -93.62 97.37
CA GLU A 224 80.14 -94.90 97.77
C GLU A 224 79.58 -95.55 99.05
N TYR A 225 78.28 -95.42 99.34
CA TYR A 225 77.68 -96.00 100.55
C TYR A 225 76.99 -97.36 100.30
N VAL A 226 77.58 -98.46 100.77
CA VAL A 226 76.98 -99.81 100.78
C VAL A 226 77.26 -100.53 102.12
N PRO A 227 76.24 -100.83 102.95
CA PRO A 227 76.36 -101.69 104.13
C PRO A 227 76.19 -103.19 103.78
N ILE A 228 76.78 -104.07 104.60
CA ILE A 228 76.88 -105.53 104.41
C ILE A 228 76.33 -106.29 105.63
N GLU A 229 75.93 -107.56 105.43
CA GLU A 229 75.63 -108.62 106.42
C GLU A 229 74.40 -108.48 107.35
N GLU A 230 73.88 -109.55 107.96
CA GLU A 230 73.55 -110.91 107.44
C GLU A 230 72.58 -111.58 108.45
N ASP A 231 71.31 -111.74 108.09
CA ASP A 231 70.37 -112.72 108.66
C ASP A 231 69.27 -112.92 107.59
N VAL A 232 69.79 -113.30 106.42
CA VAL A 232 69.25 -113.07 105.08
C VAL A 232 67.96 -113.86 104.89
N GLU A 233 68.06 -115.16 104.65
CA GLU A 233 67.01 -115.94 103.99
C GLU A 233 65.62 -115.88 104.66
N LYS A 234 65.53 -115.88 106.00
CA LYS A 234 64.24 -115.95 106.73
C LYS A 234 63.65 -114.58 107.09
N ARG A 235 64.48 -113.53 107.12
CA ARG A 235 64.03 -112.13 107.20
C ARG A 235 63.69 -111.63 105.81
N GLU A 236 64.48 -112.00 104.82
CA GLU A 236 64.24 -111.75 103.40
C GLU A 236 62.99 -112.44 102.91
N LEU A 237 62.76 -113.74 103.10
CA LEU A 237 61.49 -114.35 102.66
C LEU A 237 60.25 -113.66 103.27
N ARG A 238 60.34 -113.11 104.49
CA ARG A 238 59.24 -112.32 105.08
C ARG A 238 59.15 -110.91 104.53
N GLU A 239 60.27 -110.20 104.37
CA GLU A 239 60.29 -108.88 103.74
C GLU A 239 60.08 -108.94 102.22
N GLU A 240 60.32 -110.07 101.58
CA GLU A 240 60.03 -110.37 100.18
C GLU A 240 58.55 -110.69 100.03
N ILE A 241 57.95 -111.53 100.88
CA ILE A 241 56.48 -111.64 100.96
C ILE A 241 55.85 -110.28 101.26
N ARG A 242 56.48 -109.43 102.07
CA ARG A 242 56.00 -108.06 102.38
C ARG A 242 56.19 -107.09 101.21
N LYS A 243 57.31 -107.16 100.49
CA LYS A 243 57.60 -106.40 99.25
C LYS A 243 56.67 -106.85 98.13
N LEU A 244 56.50 -108.16 97.92
CA LEU A 244 55.56 -108.75 96.96
C LEU A 244 54.11 -108.39 97.29
N ARG A 245 53.69 -108.39 98.57
CA ARG A 245 52.37 -107.85 98.96
C ARG A 245 52.24 -106.36 98.68
N LYS A 246 53.20 -105.54 99.10
CA LYS A 246 53.23 -104.09 98.78
C LYS A 246 53.19 -103.84 97.26
N ASN A 247 53.93 -104.64 96.48
CA ASN A 247 53.96 -104.58 95.01
C ASN A 247 52.64 -105.05 94.41
N ASN A 248 52.00 -106.09 94.93
CA ASN A 248 50.70 -106.54 94.47
C ASN A 248 49.60 -105.52 94.83
N ASP A 249 49.65 -104.91 96.01
CA ASP A 249 48.77 -103.81 96.40
C ASP A 249 49.01 -102.54 95.57
N PHE A 250 50.25 -102.31 95.12
CA PHE A 250 50.62 -101.22 94.22
C PHE A 250 50.11 -101.49 92.80
N LEU A 251 50.44 -102.64 92.23
CA LEU A 251 50.00 -103.10 90.90
C LEU A 251 48.47 -103.22 90.83
N SER A 252 47.79 -103.63 91.90
CA SER A 252 46.32 -103.64 91.96
C SER A 252 45.73 -102.22 91.94
N ARG A 253 46.37 -101.26 92.63
CA ARG A 253 45.98 -99.84 92.56
C ARG A 253 46.28 -99.22 91.20
N GLU A 254 47.38 -99.59 90.57
CA GLU A 254 47.79 -99.14 89.24
C GLU A 254 46.87 -99.71 88.15
N LEU A 255 46.55 -101.01 88.22
CA LEU A 255 45.55 -101.66 87.38
C LEU A 255 44.16 -101.03 87.54
N GLN A 256 43.78 -100.62 88.75
CA GLN A 256 42.52 -99.91 88.95
C GLN A 256 42.55 -98.52 88.30
N LYS A 257 43.63 -97.75 88.45
CA LYS A 257 43.80 -96.46 87.73
C LYS A 257 43.68 -96.66 86.21
N PHE A 258 44.37 -97.64 85.64
CA PHE A 258 44.29 -97.91 84.20
C PHE A 258 42.89 -98.35 83.75
N LYS A 259 42.12 -99.05 84.59
CA LYS A 259 40.70 -99.34 84.32
C LYS A 259 39.86 -98.06 84.32
N ASP A 260 40.02 -97.22 85.34
CA ASP A 260 39.28 -95.95 85.46
C ASP A 260 39.61 -94.99 84.32
N GLU A 261 40.87 -94.94 83.88
CA GLU A 261 41.33 -94.20 82.70
C GLU A 261 40.76 -94.77 81.40
N ASN A 262 40.74 -96.09 81.23
CA ASN A 262 40.16 -96.74 80.04
C ASN A 262 38.64 -96.48 79.94
N GLU A 263 37.90 -96.50 81.05
CA GLU A 263 36.48 -96.13 81.03
C GLU A 263 36.27 -94.63 80.71
N LYS A 264 37.13 -93.72 81.20
CA LYS A 264 37.09 -92.30 80.78
C LYS A 264 37.33 -92.15 79.28
N LEU A 265 38.37 -92.79 78.73
CA LEU A 265 38.69 -92.75 77.30
C LEU A 265 37.55 -93.33 76.44
N LYS A 266 36.83 -94.36 76.91
CA LYS A 266 35.62 -94.87 76.24
C LYS A 266 34.47 -93.87 76.23
N VAL A 267 34.32 -93.05 77.27
CA VAL A 267 33.31 -91.97 77.32
C VAL A 267 33.70 -90.86 76.35
N GLU A 268 34.93 -90.36 76.42
CA GLU A 268 35.47 -89.34 75.50
C GLU A 268 35.35 -89.77 74.03
N LEU A 269 35.65 -91.03 73.71
CA LEU A 269 35.52 -91.57 72.34
C LEU A 269 34.06 -91.62 71.86
N LYS A 270 33.10 -91.87 72.76
CA LYS A 270 31.66 -91.79 72.43
C LYS A 270 31.22 -90.35 72.19
N GLU A 271 31.73 -89.39 72.95
CA GLU A 271 31.42 -87.96 72.79
C GLU A 271 32.03 -87.40 71.51
N LEU A 272 33.28 -87.73 71.21
CA LEU A 272 33.96 -87.41 69.95
C LEU A 272 33.22 -87.96 68.73
N ASN A 273 32.71 -89.20 68.80
CA ASN A 273 31.90 -89.76 67.71
C ASN A 273 30.58 -89.00 67.50
N LYS A 274 29.87 -88.62 68.57
CA LYS A 274 28.67 -87.77 68.47
C LYS A 274 28.99 -86.39 67.86
N ALA A 275 30.08 -85.76 68.29
CA ALA A 275 30.51 -84.48 67.75
C ALA A 275 30.87 -84.59 66.25
N LYS A 276 31.53 -85.69 65.84
CA LYS A 276 31.82 -86.00 64.43
C LYS A 276 30.54 -86.17 63.60
N GLU A 277 29.53 -86.88 64.12
CA GLU A 277 28.23 -87.04 63.45
C GLU A 277 27.52 -85.70 63.28
N GLN A 278 27.48 -84.86 64.32
CA GLN A 278 26.90 -83.51 64.27
C GLN A 278 27.61 -82.60 63.26
N LEU A 279 28.95 -82.58 63.25
CA LEU A 279 29.74 -81.83 62.27
C LEU A 279 29.51 -82.34 60.84
N SER A 280 29.31 -83.64 60.65
CA SER A 280 29.00 -84.25 59.35
C SER A 280 27.63 -83.82 58.83
N LEU A 281 26.62 -83.67 59.71
CA LEU A 281 25.31 -83.13 59.35
C LEU A 281 25.41 -81.65 58.95
N GLN A 282 26.04 -80.82 59.80
CA GLN A 282 26.25 -79.39 59.52
C GLN A 282 27.02 -79.15 58.21
N LEU A 283 28.00 -80.00 57.90
CA LEU A 283 28.75 -79.93 56.64
C LEU A 283 27.87 -80.22 55.41
N ASN A 284 26.91 -81.14 55.53
CA ASN A 284 25.99 -81.45 54.43
C ASN A 284 24.95 -80.33 54.25
N GLU A 285 24.36 -79.82 55.35
CA GLU A 285 23.47 -78.65 55.30
C GLU A 285 24.17 -77.42 54.67
N ALA A 286 25.44 -77.20 55.00
CA ALA A 286 26.24 -76.13 54.40
C ALA A 286 26.47 -76.35 52.89
N LYS A 287 26.73 -77.58 52.44
CA LYS A 287 26.87 -77.91 51.00
C LYS A 287 25.56 -77.70 50.24
N ASP A 288 24.45 -78.15 50.78
CA ASP A 288 23.13 -77.99 50.15
C ASP A 288 22.78 -76.50 50.02
N LYS A 289 23.08 -75.70 51.05
CA LYS A 289 22.91 -74.24 51.02
C LYS A 289 23.84 -73.56 50.02
N ILE A 290 25.08 -74.00 49.86
CA ILE A 290 25.99 -73.50 48.82
C ILE A 290 25.43 -73.81 47.43
N SER A 291 25.01 -75.05 47.17
CA SER A 291 24.41 -75.45 45.87
C SER A 291 23.16 -74.64 45.53
N TYR A 292 22.30 -74.37 46.51
CA TYR A 292 21.15 -73.47 46.34
C TYR A 292 21.58 -72.05 45.92
N LEU A 293 22.53 -71.45 46.64
CA LEU A 293 23.03 -70.10 46.36
C LEU A 293 23.76 -70.02 45.00
N GLU A 294 24.51 -71.05 44.61
CA GLU A 294 25.14 -71.13 43.28
C GLU A 294 24.11 -71.14 42.14
N ASN A 295 22.99 -71.83 42.34
CA ASN A 295 21.88 -71.82 41.37
C ASN A 295 21.19 -70.45 41.32
N GLU A 296 20.93 -69.82 42.47
CA GLU A 296 20.34 -68.47 42.54
C GLU A 296 21.25 -67.41 41.88
N VAL A 297 22.57 -67.49 42.09
CA VAL A 297 23.55 -66.63 41.42
C VAL A 297 23.53 -66.85 39.90
N ARG A 298 23.43 -68.10 39.43
CA ARG A 298 23.34 -68.41 38.00
C ARG A 298 22.07 -67.83 37.37
N GLU A 299 20.93 -67.96 38.03
CA GLU A 299 19.65 -67.38 37.58
C GLU A 299 19.71 -65.84 37.52
N ARG A 300 20.24 -65.20 38.57
CA ARG A 300 20.44 -63.75 38.61
C ARG A 300 21.39 -63.25 37.51
N ASN A 301 22.47 -63.98 37.22
CA ASN A 301 23.41 -63.63 36.15
C ASN A 301 22.76 -63.73 34.76
N ASN A 302 21.96 -64.78 34.50
CA ASN A 302 21.19 -64.89 33.27
C ASN A 302 20.21 -63.71 33.14
N ARG A 303 19.51 -63.36 34.22
CA ARG A 303 18.56 -62.23 34.22
C ARG A 303 19.24 -60.88 34.01
N ILE A 304 20.47 -60.69 34.50
CA ILE A 304 21.29 -59.50 34.20
C ILE A 304 21.60 -59.44 32.70
N SER A 305 22.05 -60.54 32.09
CA SER A 305 22.35 -60.59 30.66
C SER A 305 21.12 -60.31 29.78
N ASP A 306 19.94 -60.84 30.14
CA ASP A 306 18.68 -60.51 29.45
C ASP A 306 18.38 -59.00 29.49
N LEU A 307 18.55 -58.37 30.67
CA LEU A 307 18.31 -56.94 30.86
C LEU A 307 19.35 -56.07 30.14
N GLU A 308 20.61 -56.49 30.08
CA GLU A 308 21.66 -55.81 29.30
C GLU A 308 21.32 -55.81 27.79
N ASN A 309 20.87 -56.96 27.25
CA ASN A 309 20.40 -57.07 25.87
C ASN A 309 19.15 -56.21 25.59
N GLU A 310 18.21 -56.13 26.54
CA GLU A 310 17.02 -55.27 26.44
C GLU A 310 17.42 -53.78 26.43
N ILE A 311 18.33 -53.37 27.32
CA ILE A 311 18.89 -52.01 27.37
C ILE A 311 19.59 -51.66 26.05
N GLU A 312 20.39 -52.57 25.46
CA GLU A 312 21.04 -52.30 24.18
C GLU A 312 20.02 -52.10 23.04
N ASN A 313 18.98 -52.94 22.97
CA ASN A 313 17.92 -52.82 21.98
C ASN A 313 17.13 -51.51 22.13
N LEU A 314 16.79 -51.13 23.37
CA LEU A 314 16.15 -49.85 23.66
C LEU A 314 17.03 -48.65 23.28
N ASN A 315 18.34 -48.70 23.56
CA ASN A 315 19.28 -47.66 23.15
C ASN A 315 19.39 -47.52 21.63
N ARG A 316 19.42 -48.64 20.88
CA ARG A 316 19.41 -48.61 19.40
C ARG A 316 18.12 -47.96 18.88
N ARG A 317 16.95 -48.37 19.38
CA ARG A 317 15.65 -47.77 19.01
C ARG A 317 15.58 -46.27 19.33
N LEU A 318 16.09 -45.85 20.49
CA LEU A 318 16.14 -44.45 20.89
C LEU A 318 17.05 -43.63 19.95
N SER A 319 18.17 -44.20 19.51
CA SER A 319 19.06 -43.57 18.52
C SER A 319 18.38 -43.43 17.16
N ASP A 320 17.70 -44.48 16.67
CA ASP A 320 16.99 -44.45 15.39
C ASP A 320 15.85 -43.41 15.39
N GLU A 321 15.07 -43.35 16.47
CA GLU A 321 13.96 -42.40 16.59
C GLU A 321 14.45 -40.95 16.72
N LYS A 322 15.58 -40.74 17.42
CA LYS A 322 16.27 -39.43 17.46
C LYS A 322 16.74 -38.98 16.08
N ASN A 323 17.26 -39.90 15.26
CA ASN A 323 17.69 -39.59 13.90
C ASN A 323 16.49 -39.20 13.01
N LYS A 324 15.40 -39.97 13.03
CA LYS A 324 14.15 -39.62 12.31
C LYS A 324 13.59 -38.27 12.75
N PHE A 325 13.68 -37.95 14.04
CA PHE A 325 13.22 -36.66 14.57
C PHE A 325 14.04 -35.50 14.02
N GLU A 326 15.38 -35.59 14.00
CA GLU A 326 16.23 -34.55 13.42
C GLU A 326 16.07 -34.44 11.88
N GLU A 327 15.85 -35.54 11.16
CA GLU A 327 15.50 -35.49 9.73
C GLU A 327 14.16 -34.79 9.48
N THR A 328 13.13 -35.12 10.27
CA THR A 328 11.80 -34.50 10.19
C THR A 328 11.89 -32.99 10.50
N LYS A 329 12.64 -32.61 11.53
CA LYS A 329 12.91 -31.23 11.91
C LYS A 329 13.63 -30.45 10.80
N LYS A 330 14.65 -31.04 10.16
CA LYS A 330 15.33 -30.44 9.00
C LYS A 330 14.37 -30.22 7.83
N ARG A 331 13.55 -31.22 7.51
CA ARG A 331 12.54 -31.13 6.43
C ARG A 331 11.54 -30.01 6.70
N LEU A 332 10.94 -29.98 7.89
CA LEU A 332 9.98 -28.92 8.28
C LEU A 332 10.62 -27.53 8.28
N THR A 333 11.88 -27.40 8.69
CA THR A 333 12.61 -26.13 8.62
C THR A 333 12.73 -25.65 7.16
N SER A 334 13.12 -26.56 6.25
CA SER A 334 13.23 -26.24 4.81
C SER A 334 11.87 -25.92 4.17
N GLU A 335 10.79 -26.58 4.58
CA GLU A 335 9.43 -26.29 4.13
C GLU A 335 8.96 -24.90 4.60
N ILE A 336 9.26 -24.54 5.85
CA ILE A 336 8.97 -23.21 6.42
C ILE A 336 9.75 -22.11 5.67
N ASP A 337 11.04 -22.29 5.41
CA ASP A 337 11.84 -21.28 4.72
C ASP A 337 11.45 -21.15 3.24
N GLY A 338 11.06 -22.24 2.59
CA GLY A 338 10.41 -22.21 1.26
C GLY A 338 9.09 -21.42 1.27
N ALA A 339 8.24 -21.63 2.28
CA ALA A 339 6.99 -20.90 2.45
C ALA A 339 7.22 -19.40 2.70
N LYS A 340 8.19 -19.02 3.54
CA LYS A 340 8.57 -17.60 3.77
C LYS A 340 9.01 -16.91 2.49
N ASN A 341 9.87 -17.56 1.69
CA ASN A 341 10.30 -17.01 0.40
C ASN A 341 9.11 -16.82 -0.54
N ARG A 342 8.18 -17.78 -0.56
CA ARG A 342 6.96 -17.70 -1.38
C ARG A 342 5.99 -16.61 -0.93
N ILE A 343 5.87 -16.36 0.38
CA ILE A 343 5.11 -15.22 0.92
C ILE A 343 5.74 -13.92 0.43
N LYS A 344 7.06 -13.77 0.57
CA LYS A 344 7.77 -12.57 0.11
C LYS A 344 7.60 -12.31 -1.39
N GLU A 345 7.69 -13.35 -2.23
CA GLU A 345 7.40 -13.25 -3.67
C GLU A 345 5.97 -12.78 -3.97
N LEU A 346 4.99 -13.18 -3.15
CA LEU A 346 3.59 -12.76 -3.30
C LEU A 346 3.37 -11.32 -2.83
N GLU A 347 4.00 -10.90 -1.74
CA GLU A 347 4.01 -9.50 -1.26
C GLU A 347 4.57 -8.56 -2.35
N ASP A 348 5.73 -8.92 -2.93
CA ASP A 348 6.36 -8.26 -4.08
C ASP A 348 5.45 -8.16 -5.33
N VAL A 349 4.48 -9.06 -5.47
CA VAL A 349 3.52 -9.09 -6.59
C VAL A 349 2.26 -8.28 -6.26
N VAL A 350 1.85 -8.22 -4.99
CA VAL A 350 0.76 -7.36 -4.52
C VAL A 350 1.17 -5.89 -4.63
N GLU A 351 2.35 -5.51 -4.15
CA GLU A 351 2.85 -4.12 -4.23
C GLU A 351 2.85 -3.62 -5.69
N LYS A 352 3.39 -4.42 -6.63
CA LYS A 352 3.39 -4.11 -8.08
C LYS A 352 1.99 -4.05 -8.70
N LYS A 353 0.98 -4.69 -8.10
CA LYS A 353 -0.42 -4.61 -8.53
C LYS A 353 -1.09 -3.35 -7.97
N ASP A 354 -0.82 -3.00 -6.72
CA ASP A 354 -1.35 -1.80 -6.08
C ASP A 354 -0.81 -0.53 -6.75
N ASP A 355 0.49 -0.47 -7.05
CA ASP A 355 1.09 0.57 -7.89
C ASP A 355 0.40 0.71 -9.25
N ARG A 356 0.02 -0.43 -9.86
CA ARG A 356 -0.67 -0.43 -11.15
C ARG A 356 -2.13 0.02 -11.02
N ILE A 357 -2.81 -0.29 -9.92
CA ILE A 357 -4.15 0.22 -9.61
C ILE A 357 -4.10 1.74 -9.46
N ILE A 358 -3.19 2.26 -8.62
CA ILE A 358 -3.01 3.70 -8.40
C ILE A 358 -2.75 4.46 -9.72
N ASN A 359 -1.97 3.88 -10.63
CA ASN A 359 -1.71 4.49 -11.93
C ASN A 359 -2.94 4.46 -12.87
N LEU A 360 -3.71 3.36 -12.87
CA LEU A 360 -4.96 3.26 -13.62
C LEU A 360 -6.04 4.21 -13.08
N GLU A 361 -6.13 4.40 -11.77
CA GLU A 361 -7.05 5.35 -11.14
C GLU A 361 -6.75 6.80 -11.57
N LYS A 362 -5.47 7.20 -11.60
CA LYS A 362 -5.03 8.50 -12.14
C LYS A 362 -5.37 8.65 -13.63
N GLU A 363 -5.22 7.59 -14.41
CA GLU A 363 -5.57 7.61 -15.84
C GLU A 363 -7.09 7.78 -16.04
N ILE A 364 -7.90 7.06 -15.26
CA ILE A 364 -9.37 7.21 -15.23
C ILE A 364 -9.77 8.64 -14.82
N GLU A 365 -9.15 9.21 -13.78
CA GLU A 365 -9.44 10.59 -13.35
C GLU A 365 -9.13 11.61 -14.47
N ASN A 366 -8.01 11.44 -15.17
CA ASN A 366 -7.62 12.30 -16.28
C ASN A 366 -8.56 12.13 -17.50
N LEU A 367 -8.95 10.89 -17.82
CA LEU A 367 -9.94 10.61 -18.87
C LEU A 367 -11.31 11.23 -18.54
N ASN A 368 -11.75 11.16 -17.28
CA ASN A 368 -13.00 11.80 -16.84
C ASN A 368 -12.94 13.34 -16.95
N LYS A 369 -11.81 13.97 -16.60
CA LYS A 369 -11.61 15.42 -16.81
C LYS A 369 -11.66 15.78 -18.30
N ARG A 370 -10.99 15.02 -19.16
CA ARG A 370 -11.05 15.21 -20.62
C ARG A 370 -12.45 15.03 -21.18
N LEU A 371 -13.18 14.01 -20.72
CA LEU A 371 -14.57 13.77 -21.12
C LEU A 371 -15.46 14.96 -20.73
N SER A 372 -15.35 15.44 -19.49
CA SER A 372 -16.10 16.62 -19.01
C SER A 372 -15.83 17.87 -19.86
N ASN A 373 -14.57 18.13 -20.22
CA ASN A 373 -14.22 19.26 -21.08
C ASN A 373 -14.84 19.12 -22.49
N VAL A 374 -14.73 17.95 -23.11
CA VAL A 374 -15.32 17.68 -24.44
C VAL A 374 -16.85 17.75 -24.41
N THR A 375 -17.49 17.36 -23.30
CA THR A 375 -18.94 17.54 -23.11
C THR A 375 -19.32 19.01 -23.07
N ALA A 376 -18.58 19.84 -22.33
CA ALA A 376 -18.80 21.29 -22.28
C ALA A 376 -18.56 21.96 -23.65
N GLU A 377 -17.46 21.63 -24.34
CA GLU A 377 -17.17 22.13 -25.71
C GLU A 377 -18.28 21.76 -26.70
N LYS A 378 -18.83 20.54 -26.60
CA LYS A 378 -19.98 20.10 -27.41
C LYS A 378 -21.24 20.91 -27.11
N GLU A 379 -21.51 21.22 -25.85
CA GLU A 379 -22.69 22.00 -25.44
C GLU A 379 -22.58 23.45 -25.93
N ASP A 380 -21.41 24.07 -25.78
CA ASP A 380 -21.11 25.41 -26.33
C ASP A 380 -21.26 25.44 -27.85
N ALA A 381 -20.70 24.46 -28.56
CA ALA A 381 -20.86 24.33 -30.01
C ALA A 381 -22.34 24.15 -30.42
N PHE A 382 -23.14 23.43 -29.64
CA PHE A 382 -24.58 23.26 -29.89
C PHE A 382 -25.35 24.58 -29.71
N VAL A 383 -25.00 25.37 -28.69
CA VAL A 383 -25.54 26.73 -28.49
C VAL A 383 -25.16 27.64 -29.66
N GLN A 384 -23.90 27.65 -30.09
CA GLN A 384 -23.45 28.43 -31.25
C GLN A 384 -24.18 28.04 -32.55
N ILE A 385 -24.32 26.75 -32.83
CA ILE A 385 -25.07 26.23 -33.99
C ILE A 385 -26.53 26.70 -33.94
N LYS A 386 -27.19 26.62 -32.78
CA LYS A 386 -28.56 27.12 -32.61
C LYS A 386 -28.65 28.62 -32.89
N THR A 387 -27.76 29.44 -32.32
CA THR A 387 -27.74 30.90 -32.53
C THR A 387 -27.52 31.26 -34.00
N LEU A 388 -26.52 30.65 -34.65
CA LEU A 388 -26.25 30.86 -36.08
C LEU A 388 -27.42 30.41 -36.98
N THR A 389 -28.15 29.36 -36.57
CA THR A 389 -29.35 28.89 -37.30
C THR A 389 -30.50 29.91 -37.18
N GLU A 390 -30.71 30.49 -35.99
CA GLU A 390 -31.70 31.56 -35.80
C GLU A 390 -31.32 32.85 -36.55
N GLU A 391 -30.04 33.21 -36.59
CA GLU A 391 -29.53 34.34 -37.39
C GLU A 391 -29.70 34.11 -38.89
N LYS A 392 -29.36 32.91 -39.38
CA LYS A 392 -29.60 32.52 -40.78
C LYS A 392 -31.07 32.67 -41.15
N ILE A 393 -32.00 32.19 -40.32
CA ILE A 393 -33.45 32.32 -40.57
C ILE A 393 -33.89 33.80 -40.61
N LYS A 394 -33.31 34.66 -39.75
CA LYS A 394 -33.58 36.11 -39.78
C LYS A 394 -33.05 36.77 -41.06
N LEU A 395 -31.84 36.41 -41.49
CA LEU A 395 -31.23 36.90 -42.73
C LEU A 395 -32.00 36.43 -43.97
N GLU A 396 -32.39 35.16 -44.05
CA GLU A 396 -33.21 34.61 -45.14
C GLU A 396 -34.58 35.32 -45.23
N LYS A 397 -35.23 35.62 -44.09
CA LYS A 397 -36.46 36.42 -44.08
C LYS A 397 -36.24 37.84 -44.60
N ARG A 398 -35.16 38.51 -44.17
CA ARG A 398 -34.83 39.87 -44.62
C ARG A 398 -34.52 39.91 -46.12
N LEU A 399 -33.71 38.99 -46.61
CA LEU A 399 -33.37 38.87 -48.03
C LEU A 399 -34.61 38.60 -48.89
N ASN A 400 -35.54 37.75 -48.42
CA ASN A 400 -36.80 37.50 -49.15
C ASN A 400 -37.73 38.72 -49.19
N LEU A 401 -37.74 39.56 -48.15
CA LEU A 401 -38.46 40.84 -48.16
C LEU A 401 -37.82 41.82 -49.15
N GLU A 402 -36.50 41.98 -49.10
CA GLU A 402 -35.76 42.88 -49.99
C GLU A 402 -35.87 42.46 -51.47
N ILE A 403 -35.83 41.15 -51.77
CA ILE A 403 -36.11 40.61 -53.11
C ILE A 403 -37.55 40.93 -53.55
N LYS A 404 -38.52 40.93 -52.62
CA LYS A 404 -39.92 41.28 -52.93
C LYS A 404 -40.05 42.77 -53.25
N GLU A 405 -39.52 43.64 -52.41
CA GLU A 405 -39.50 45.11 -52.61
C GLU A 405 -38.79 45.49 -53.91
N LEU A 406 -37.66 44.85 -54.23
CA LEU A 406 -36.95 45.07 -55.49
C LEU A 406 -37.77 44.62 -56.71
N LYS A 407 -38.52 43.51 -56.62
CA LYS A 407 -39.43 43.06 -57.70
C LYS A 407 -40.58 44.03 -57.91
N GLU A 408 -41.19 44.50 -56.83
CA GLU A 408 -42.28 45.49 -56.88
C GLU A 408 -41.78 46.81 -57.50
N SER A 409 -40.64 47.34 -57.03
CA SER A 409 -40.01 48.54 -57.61
C SER A 409 -39.59 48.35 -59.08
N ASN A 410 -39.17 47.15 -59.50
CA ASN A 410 -38.82 46.91 -60.90
C ASN A 410 -40.07 46.85 -61.80
N ALA A 411 -41.18 46.28 -61.31
CA ALA A 411 -42.46 46.30 -62.01
C ALA A 411 -42.99 47.74 -62.20
N GLU A 412 -42.93 48.59 -61.16
CA GLU A 412 -43.26 50.01 -61.25
C GLU A 412 -42.40 50.75 -62.30
N LYS A 413 -41.09 50.45 -62.34
CA LYS A 413 -40.18 51.03 -63.34
C LYS A 413 -40.48 50.55 -64.75
N GLU A 414 -40.79 49.27 -64.94
CA GLU A 414 -41.21 48.72 -66.24
C GLU A 414 -42.52 49.35 -66.73
N GLU A 415 -43.49 49.57 -65.83
CA GLU A 415 -44.72 50.28 -66.14
C GLU A 415 -44.44 51.75 -66.52
N ARG A 416 -43.59 52.44 -65.75
CA ARG A 416 -43.19 53.82 -66.06
C ARG A 416 -42.43 53.94 -67.39
N ILE A 417 -41.64 52.94 -67.77
CA ILE A 417 -40.97 52.88 -69.08
C ILE A 417 -42.00 52.72 -70.21
N LYS A 418 -43.06 51.92 -70.02
CA LYS A 418 -44.15 51.81 -71.00
C LYS A 418 -44.88 53.14 -71.18
N GLU A 419 -45.28 53.80 -70.08
CA GLU A 419 -45.91 55.13 -70.11
C GLU A 419 -45.02 56.14 -70.87
N LEU A 420 -43.73 56.20 -70.53
CA LEU A 420 -42.79 57.11 -71.18
C LEU A 420 -42.66 56.82 -72.68
N SER A 421 -42.56 55.55 -73.09
CA SER A 421 -42.53 55.16 -74.52
C SER A 421 -43.81 55.53 -75.27
N GLU A 422 -44.98 55.48 -74.62
CA GLU A 422 -46.22 55.98 -75.21
C GLU A 422 -46.24 57.51 -75.35
N THR A 423 -45.70 58.24 -74.37
CA THR A 423 -45.57 59.70 -74.49
C THR A 423 -44.56 60.11 -75.57
N GLU A 424 -43.45 59.38 -75.69
CA GLU A 424 -42.44 59.57 -76.75
C GLU A 424 -43.05 59.36 -78.14
N LYS A 425 -43.85 58.30 -78.34
CA LYS A 425 -44.58 58.08 -79.60
C LYS A 425 -45.56 59.21 -79.92
N LYS A 426 -46.27 59.74 -78.93
CA LYS A 426 -47.20 60.89 -79.11
C LYS A 426 -46.43 62.14 -79.50
N LEU A 427 -45.39 62.52 -78.74
CA LEU A 427 -44.55 63.68 -79.03
C LEU A 427 -43.84 63.57 -80.38
N THR A 428 -43.40 62.37 -80.78
CA THR A 428 -42.82 62.13 -82.12
C THR A 428 -43.85 62.36 -83.23
N SER A 429 -45.09 61.93 -83.02
CA SER A 429 -46.19 62.15 -83.97
C SER A 429 -46.59 63.63 -84.07
N GLU A 430 -46.56 64.36 -82.96
CA GLU A 430 -46.78 65.81 -82.91
C GLU A 430 -45.62 66.58 -83.58
N LEU A 431 -44.38 66.13 -83.39
CA LEU A 431 -43.19 66.70 -84.04
C LEU A 431 -43.25 66.55 -85.57
N GLU A 432 -43.66 65.39 -86.09
CA GLU A 432 -43.84 65.22 -87.54
C GLU A 432 -44.96 66.11 -88.09
N ARG A 433 -46.10 66.25 -87.40
CA ARG A 433 -47.14 67.21 -87.79
C ARG A 433 -46.62 68.66 -87.81
N ALA A 434 -45.85 69.05 -86.80
CA ALA A 434 -45.25 70.40 -86.76
C ALA A 434 -44.24 70.61 -87.90
N LYS A 435 -43.47 69.59 -88.30
CA LYS A 435 -42.60 69.64 -89.50
C LYS A 435 -43.41 69.76 -90.79
N GLU A 436 -44.57 69.11 -90.89
CA GLU A 436 -45.47 69.23 -92.04
C GLU A 436 -46.08 70.64 -92.12
N GLU A 437 -46.56 71.21 -91.01
CA GLU A 437 -47.03 72.60 -90.95
C GLU A 437 -45.91 73.59 -91.33
N ILE A 438 -44.67 73.39 -90.85
CA ILE A 438 -43.52 74.23 -91.23
C ILE A 438 -43.27 74.15 -92.73
N LYS A 439 -43.22 72.96 -93.34
CA LYS A 439 -43.07 72.80 -94.80
C LYS A 439 -44.18 73.50 -95.58
N GLU A 440 -45.42 73.49 -95.08
CA GLU A 440 -46.53 74.19 -95.71
C GLU A 440 -46.41 75.72 -95.57
N LYS A 441 -45.90 76.21 -94.43
CA LYS A 441 -45.57 77.63 -94.24
C LYS A 441 -44.41 78.07 -95.13
N ASP A 442 -43.36 77.26 -95.27
CA ASP A 442 -42.20 77.55 -96.13
C ASP A 442 -42.62 77.68 -97.60
N ARG A 443 -43.47 76.77 -98.11
CA ARG A 443 -44.06 76.91 -99.46
C ARG A 443 -44.81 78.23 -99.63
N LYS A 444 -45.51 78.68 -98.58
CA LYS A 444 -46.26 79.93 -98.59
C LYS A 444 -45.36 81.17 -98.54
N ILE A 445 -44.18 81.04 -97.92
CA ILE A 445 -43.11 82.04 -97.98
C ILE A 445 -42.53 82.08 -99.40
N ASP A 446 -42.23 80.94 -100.02
CA ASP A 446 -41.75 80.87 -101.41
C ASP A 446 -42.75 81.52 -102.40
N GLU A 447 -44.06 81.30 -102.23
CA GLU A 447 -45.11 81.96 -103.01
C GLU A 447 -45.06 83.48 -102.85
N LEU A 448 -45.04 83.98 -101.61
CA LEU A 448 -44.98 85.42 -101.30
C LEU A 448 -43.67 86.07 -101.79
N GLU A 449 -42.53 85.37 -101.72
CA GLU A 449 -41.26 85.86 -102.27
C GLU A 449 -41.31 86.00 -103.79
N ASN A 450 -42.02 85.12 -104.49
CA ASN A 450 -42.21 85.22 -105.93
C ASN A 450 -43.17 86.36 -106.31
N GLU A 451 -44.24 86.59 -105.55
CA GLU A 451 -45.08 87.80 -105.71
C GLU A 451 -44.26 89.08 -105.51
N ILE A 452 -43.40 89.13 -104.48
CA ILE A 452 -42.50 90.27 -104.23
C ILE A 452 -41.51 90.48 -105.39
N LYS A 453 -41.00 89.42 -106.02
CA LYS A 453 -40.14 89.53 -107.23
C LYS A 453 -40.88 90.15 -108.41
N GLU A 454 -42.11 89.72 -108.69
CA GLU A 454 -42.92 90.30 -109.78
C GLU A 454 -43.30 91.76 -109.50
N ILE A 455 -43.70 92.10 -108.26
CA ILE A 455 -43.94 93.49 -107.85
C ILE A 455 -42.69 94.36 -108.06
N ASN A 456 -41.49 93.84 -107.76
CA ASN A 456 -40.23 94.56 -108.00
C ASN A 456 -39.88 94.73 -109.49
N LYS A 457 -40.24 93.79 -110.38
CA LYS A 457 -40.16 94.03 -111.83
C LYS A 457 -41.04 95.19 -112.26
N VAL A 458 -42.32 95.17 -111.87
CA VAL A 458 -43.30 96.22 -112.21
C VAL A 458 -42.84 97.60 -111.70
N LYS A 459 -42.27 97.64 -110.48
CA LYS A 459 -41.66 98.86 -109.93
C LYS A 459 -40.52 99.39 -110.82
N ASN A 460 -39.59 98.52 -111.24
CA ASN A 460 -38.46 98.92 -112.08
C ASN A 460 -38.90 99.44 -113.47
N GLU A 461 -39.93 98.83 -114.07
CA GLU A 461 -40.51 99.33 -115.33
C GLU A 461 -41.15 100.71 -115.19
N LEU A 462 -41.83 100.97 -114.05
CA LEU A 462 -42.39 102.28 -113.74
C LEU A 462 -41.28 103.33 -113.52
N GLU A 463 -40.18 102.98 -112.83
CA GLU A 463 -39.04 103.89 -112.65
C GLU A 463 -38.36 104.27 -113.98
N ILE A 464 -38.34 103.36 -114.97
CA ILE A 464 -37.84 103.65 -116.33
C ILE A 464 -38.78 104.65 -117.03
N LYS A 465 -40.10 104.40 -117.04
CA LYS A 465 -41.09 105.31 -117.64
C LYS A 465 -41.07 106.71 -117.02
N VAL A 466 -40.87 106.81 -115.70
CA VAL A 466 -40.72 108.11 -115.00
C VAL A 466 -39.47 108.88 -115.43
N LYS A 467 -38.37 108.19 -115.76
CA LYS A 467 -37.14 108.84 -116.30
C LYS A 467 -37.33 109.34 -117.73
N GLU A 468 -38.13 108.66 -118.55
CA GLU A 468 -38.45 109.07 -119.92
C GLU A 468 -39.35 110.31 -119.97
N LEU A 469 -40.40 110.34 -119.14
CA LEU A 469 -41.29 111.52 -119.02
C LEU A 469 -40.50 112.79 -118.64
N LYS A 470 -39.53 112.69 -117.72
CA LYS A 470 -38.64 113.80 -117.34
C LYS A 470 -37.67 114.27 -118.45
N LYS A 471 -37.44 113.48 -119.50
CA LYS A 471 -36.72 113.95 -120.70
C LYS A 471 -37.65 114.75 -121.61
N ILE A 472 -38.84 114.22 -121.88
CA ILE A 472 -39.86 114.85 -122.74
C ILE A 472 -40.25 116.23 -122.19
N GLU A 473 -40.43 116.34 -120.87
CA GLU A 473 -40.75 117.59 -120.17
C GLU A 473 -39.68 118.69 -120.39
N LYS A 474 -38.39 118.31 -120.43
CA LYS A 474 -37.28 119.24 -120.71
C LYS A 474 -37.21 119.68 -122.18
N GLU A 475 -37.63 118.84 -123.13
CA GLU A 475 -37.68 119.21 -124.54
C GLU A 475 -38.86 120.15 -124.84
N TYR A 476 -40.01 119.93 -124.19
CA TYR A 476 -41.19 120.78 -124.31
C TYR A 476 -40.91 122.24 -123.91
N GLU A 477 -40.26 122.48 -122.76
CA GLU A 477 -39.92 123.84 -122.32
C GLU A 477 -38.85 124.52 -123.20
N LYS A 478 -37.97 123.74 -123.86
CA LYS A 478 -37.04 124.28 -124.88
C LYS A 478 -37.79 124.82 -126.09
N LEU A 479 -38.66 124.01 -126.68
CA LEU A 479 -39.48 124.36 -127.87
C LEU A 479 -40.38 125.58 -127.60
N LYS A 480 -40.99 125.63 -126.42
CA LYS A 480 -41.83 126.74 -125.95
C LYS A 480 -41.06 128.07 -125.85
N LEU A 481 -39.77 128.03 -125.50
CA LEU A 481 -38.90 129.21 -125.46
C LEU A 481 -38.51 129.73 -126.85
N GLU A 482 -38.36 128.82 -127.83
CA GLU A 482 -38.02 129.16 -129.22
C GLU A 482 -39.21 129.75 -129.98
N LEU A 483 -40.41 129.20 -129.79
CA LEU A 483 -41.66 129.74 -130.35
C LEU A 483 -41.85 131.22 -129.96
N LYS A 484 -41.65 131.53 -128.67
CA LYS A 484 -41.75 132.89 -128.10
C LYS A 484 -40.70 133.88 -128.63
N ARG A 485 -39.59 133.37 -129.22
CA ARG A 485 -38.59 134.18 -129.93
C ARG A 485 -38.97 134.40 -131.39
N ALA A 486 -39.63 133.44 -132.03
CA ALA A 486 -40.11 133.56 -133.41
C ALA A 486 -41.22 134.61 -133.54
N GLU A 487 -42.20 134.60 -132.64
CA GLU A 487 -43.34 135.54 -132.61
C GLU A 487 -42.88 137.02 -132.55
N ARG A 488 -41.92 137.33 -131.67
CA ARG A 488 -41.33 138.68 -131.55
C ARG A 488 -40.61 139.13 -132.82
N ARG A 489 -40.07 138.18 -133.59
CA ARG A 489 -39.37 138.42 -134.86
C ARG A 489 -40.35 138.79 -135.98
N ILE A 490 -41.55 138.21 -135.96
CA ILE A 490 -42.63 138.53 -136.91
C ILE A 490 -43.17 139.94 -136.67
N GLN A 491 -43.49 140.30 -135.41
CA GLN A 491 -43.95 141.66 -135.07
C GLN A 491 -42.96 142.77 -135.48
N THR A 492 -41.65 142.51 -135.40
CA THR A 492 -40.61 143.49 -135.81
C THR A 492 -40.39 143.59 -137.33
N LEU A 493 -40.96 142.68 -138.12
CA LEU A 493 -40.97 142.76 -139.60
C LEU A 493 -42.22 143.46 -140.11
N GLU A 494 -43.39 143.21 -139.53
CA GLU A 494 -44.65 143.88 -139.88
C GLU A 494 -44.63 145.38 -139.57
N SER A 495 -43.93 145.80 -138.50
CA SER A 495 -43.74 147.21 -138.18
C SER A 495 -42.85 147.96 -139.18
N LYS A 496 -41.98 147.25 -139.93
CA LYS A 496 -41.06 147.86 -140.92
C LYS A 496 -41.68 148.08 -142.30
N THR A 497 -42.68 147.29 -142.69
CA THR A 497 -43.35 147.44 -143.99
C THR A 497 -44.41 148.54 -144.00
N LYS A 498 -45.09 148.81 -142.87
CA LYS A 498 -46.01 149.96 -142.72
C LYS A 498 -45.33 151.34 -142.76
N THR A 499 -44.02 151.43 -142.57
CA THR A 499 -43.28 152.71 -142.51
C THR A 499 -42.69 153.23 -143.83
N LYS A 500 -42.82 152.51 -144.96
CA LYS A 500 -42.25 152.93 -146.26
C LYS A 500 -43.23 153.45 -147.33
N THR A 501 -44.54 153.45 -147.07
CA THR A 501 -45.58 153.86 -148.05
C THR A 501 -46.34 155.16 -147.72
N ARG A 502 -45.94 155.93 -146.69
CA ARG A 502 -46.64 157.17 -146.30
C ARG A 502 -45.77 158.39 -145.92
N LYS A 503 -44.68 158.63 -146.68
CA LYS A 503 -44.09 159.98 -146.80
C LYS A 503 -43.92 160.37 -148.27
N LYS A 504 -44.54 161.52 -148.64
CA LYS A 504 -44.42 162.29 -149.90
C LYS A 504 -45.21 161.81 -151.15
N LYS A 505 -46.55 161.90 -151.06
CA LYS A 505 -47.32 162.68 -152.05
C LYS A 505 -47.41 164.13 -151.54
N SER A 506 -46.64 165.08 -152.10
CA SER A 506 -46.87 166.55 -152.08
C SER A 506 -45.65 167.32 -152.63
N LYS A 507 -45.91 168.40 -153.39
CA LYS A 507 -44.98 169.18 -154.26
C LYS A 507 -44.43 168.39 -155.46
N LYS A 508 -44.57 168.75 -156.76
CA LYS A 508 -45.28 169.78 -157.54
C LYS A 508 -45.12 171.28 -157.20
N VAL A 509 -44.48 172.00 -158.15
CA VAL A 509 -44.67 173.41 -158.59
C VAL A 509 -43.96 174.55 -157.82
N LYS A 510 -43.23 175.40 -158.61
CA LYS A 510 -42.53 176.69 -158.31
C LYS A 510 -41.35 176.61 -157.31
N LEU A 511 -40.20 177.28 -157.48
CA LEU A 511 -39.51 177.97 -158.60
C LEU A 511 -38.33 177.07 -159.09
N TYR A 512 -37.63 177.26 -160.21
CA TYR A 512 -37.79 178.14 -161.38
C TYR A 512 -37.38 179.64 -161.33
N GLU A 513 -36.35 180.00 -160.56
CA GLU A 513 -35.63 181.30 -160.61
C GLU A 513 -34.29 181.10 -159.86
N ASP A 514 -33.27 180.64 -160.60
CA ASP A 514 -31.82 180.86 -160.41
C ASP A 514 -31.07 180.22 -161.59
N LYS A 515 -31.60 180.54 -162.78
CA LYS A 515 -30.81 180.73 -163.99
C LYS A 515 -30.24 182.15 -163.84
N GLU A 516 -28.93 182.34 -164.05
CA GLU A 516 -28.15 183.61 -164.03
C GLU A 516 -27.00 183.77 -163.01
N GLU A 517 -26.78 182.89 -162.00
CA GLU A 517 -25.57 182.97 -161.13
C GLU A 517 -24.53 181.84 -161.26
N LEU A 518 -24.66 180.97 -162.26
CA LEU A 518 -23.51 180.26 -162.83
C LEU A 518 -23.30 180.52 -164.34
N GLU A 519 -24.12 181.40 -164.90
CA GLU A 519 -23.77 182.24 -166.06
C GLU A 519 -23.06 183.55 -165.62
N PHE A 520 -22.77 183.73 -164.31
CA PHE A 520 -21.79 184.73 -163.84
C PHE A 520 -20.41 184.12 -163.50
N VAL A 521 -20.24 182.81 -163.64
CA VAL A 521 -18.91 182.19 -163.83
C VAL A 521 -18.48 182.23 -165.31
N GLU A 522 -19.42 182.46 -166.24
CA GLU A 522 -19.22 182.67 -167.69
C GLU A 522 -18.06 183.63 -168.02
N LYS A 523 -17.83 184.66 -167.20
CA LYS A 523 -17.01 185.83 -167.58
C LYS A 523 -15.71 186.03 -166.79
N LYS A 524 -15.29 185.07 -165.95
CA LYS A 524 -14.00 185.15 -165.21
C LYS A 524 -12.93 184.10 -165.59
N LEU A 525 -13.18 183.19 -166.53
CA LEU A 525 -12.11 182.33 -167.10
C LEU A 525 -12.02 182.29 -168.64
N GLU A 526 -12.97 182.86 -169.38
CA GLU A 526 -12.74 183.28 -170.78
C GLU A 526 -11.86 184.56 -170.85
N LYS A 527 -11.78 185.34 -169.75
CA LYS A 527 -11.00 186.60 -169.66
C LYS A 527 -9.67 186.52 -168.88
N LEU A 528 -9.23 185.34 -168.46
CA LEU A 528 -7.82 185.08 -168.10
C LEU A 528 -7.04 184.38 -169.23
N ARG A 529 -7.11 185.04 -170.39
CA ARG A 529 -5.97 185.33 -171.28
C ARG A 529 -5.45 184.19 -172.17
N LYS A 530 -5.99 184.19 -173.40
CA LYS A 530 -5.10 184.54 -174.53
C LYS A 530 -4.59 185.98 -174.33
N ARG A 531 -3.29 186.22 -174.54
CA ARG A 531 -2.55 187.50 -174.40
C ARG A 531 -2.06 187.89 -172.99
N ARG A 532 -0.97 187.25 -172.57
CA ARG A 532 0.35 187.89 -172.34
C ARG A 532 1.33 186.78 -171.94
N ALA A 533 2.28 186.35 -172.77
CA ALA A 533 2.60 186.73 -174.15
C ALA A 533 2.45 185.53 -175.09
#